data_AF-A0A378PQY6-F1
#
_entry.id   AF-A0A378PQY6-F1
#
_cell.length_a   1.000
_cell.length_b   1.000
_cell.length_c   1.000
_cell.angle_alpha   90.00
_cell.angle_beta   90.00
_cell.angle_gamma   90.00
#
_symmetry.space_group_name_H-M   'P 1'
#
loop_
_entity.id
_entity.type
_entity.pdbx_description
1 polymer ?
#
loop_
_entity_poly.entity_id
_entity_poly.type
_entity_poly.pdbx_seq_one_letter_code
_entity_poly.pdbx_strand_id
1 'polypeptide(L)'
;MDQTNQENQKNLDNNKHIFDILKNKVLDDISHLRRNIEEKFPSHPDIDENMSGIKLRIEKINNNKHLFILEFLNAQISNLDILLSNINMDADPMKIRSNFHILKYRIVDLYDFCKNYIDFSDKILKEMVQKLMLTHQDLESEIEKFGKLNDIYKNYKTYEIYKKAEFKYRIAYFVYLFFAFIGICFGLNWSMDLIKSKSKWITEYGIDIYDFWAIKITAIFIVITGVTFCLKQAIHYQKKKDKAEQTRLELEALPTYMFNFSDKQKNEVYKELTGKYFGRDFDNEGYQAMSDVIQEQIKLSNKVLKSALEKK
;
A
#
# COMPACT_ATOMS: atom_id res chain seq x y z
N MET A 1 -2.67 21.21 -16.22
CA MET A 1 -1.59 21.01 -15.23
C MET A 1 -0.28 21.65 -15.69
N ASP A 2 0.15 21.49 -16.95
CA ASP A 2 1.41 22.06 -17.43
C ASP A 2 1.44 23.61 -17.57
N GLN A 3 0.35 24.24 -17.98
CA GLN A 3 0.28 25.72 -18.10
C GLN A 3 0.37 26.43 -16.73
N THR A 4 -0.24 25.85 -15.70
CA THR A 4 -0.21 26.37 -14.32
C THR A 4 1.18 26.27 -13.70
N ASN A 5 1.94 25.22 -14.02
CA ASN A 5 3.32 25.08 -13.58
C ASN A 5 4.25 26.08 -14.27
N GLN A 6 4.06 26.35 -15.56
CA GLN A 6 4.87 27.32 -16.30
C GLN A 6 4.65 28.77 -15.83
N GLU A 7 3.41 29.18 -15.54
CA GLU A 7 3.12 30.50 -14.95
C GLU A 7 3.70 30.65 -13.54
N ASN A 8 3.60 29.61 -12.72
CA ASN A 8 4.17 29.61 -11.37
C ASN A 8 5.71 29.71 -11.40
N GLN A 9 6.36 29.04 -12.35
CA GLN A 9 7.81 29.14 -12.54
C GLN A 9 8.24 30.56 -12.92
N LYS A 10 7.54 31.16 -13.90
CA LYS A 10 7.82 32.51 -14.41
C LYS A 10 7.63 33.59 -13.34
N ASN A 11 6.62 33.45 -12.49
CA ASN A 11 6.41 34.35 -11.35
C ASN A 11 7.48 34.19 -10.26
N LEU A 12 8.00 32.98 -10.04
CA LEU A 12 9.07 32.72 -9.08
C LEU A 12 10.39 33.39 -9.51
N ASP A 13 10.71 33.28 -10.80
CA ASP A 13 11.92 33.85 -11.40
C ASP A 13 11.90 35.39 -11.38
N ASN A 14 10.73 35.98 -11.68
CA ASN A 14 10.55 37.43 -11.62
C ASN A 14 10.72 37.98 -10.20
N ASN A 15 10.17 37.29 -9.19
CA ASN A 15 10.32 37.69 -7.79
C ASN A 15 11.76 37.58 -7.28
N LYS A 16 12.53 36.60 -7.78
CA LYS A 16 13.95 36.46 -7.45
C LYS A 16 14.77 37.63 -7.99
N HIS A 17 14.55 37.99 -9.24
CA HIS A 17 15.24 39.13 -9.86
C HIS A 17 14.94 40.46 -9.15
N ILE A 18 13.66 40.72 -8.82
CA ILE A 18 13.26 41.92 -8.05
C ILE A 18 13.93 41.93 -6.67
N PHE A 19 13.96 40.79 -6.00
CA PHE A 19 14.61 40.63 -4.70
C PHE A 19 16.10 40.97 -4.74
N ASP A 20 16.84 40.44 -5.73
CA ASP A 20 18.28 40.68 -5.85
C ASP A 20 18.58 42.17 -6.11
N ILE A 21 17.78 42.84 -6.96
CA ILE A 21 17.89 44.28 -7.20
C ILE A 21 17.67 45.06 -5.90
N LEU A 22 16.58 44.77 -5.18
CA LEU A 22 16.23 45.51 -3.98
C LEU A 22 17.25 45.26 -2.85
N LYS A 23 17.76 44.04 -2.73
CA LYS A 23 18.80 43.69 -1.75
C LYS A 23 20.06 44.50 -1.98
N ASN A 24 20.54 44.54 -3.22
CA ASN A 24 21.74 45.31 -3.56
C ASN A 24 21.54 46.80 -3.28
N LYS A 25 20.38 47.34 -3.67
CA LYS A 25 20.03 48.74 -3.36
C LYS A 25 20.08 49.03 -1.85
N VAL A 26 19.45 48.18 -1.03
CA VAL A 26 19.44 48.35 0.44
C VAL A 26 20.86 48.31 1.02
N LEU A 27 21.72 47.43 0.52
CA LEU A 27 23.12 47.32 0.96
C LEU A 27 23.94 48.56 0.59
N ASP A 28 23.69 49.11 -0.60
CA ASP A 28 24.30 50.35 -1.07
C ASP A 28 23.83 51.54 -0.24
N ASP A 29 22.52 51.65 0.00
CA ASP A 29 21.91 52.72 0.79
C ASP A 29 22.43 52.73 2.25
N ILE A 30 22.61 51.55 2.87
CA ILE A 30 23.24 51.45 4.20
C ILE A 30 24.70 51.90 4.16
N SER A 31 25.44 51.50 3.12
CA SER A 31 26.85 51.85 2.99
C SER A 31 27.02 53.36 2.77
N HIS A 32 26.11 53.98 2.00
CA HIS A 32 26.04 55.43 1.81
C HIS A 32 25.70 56.15 3.11
N LEU A 33 24.63 55.71 3.81
CA LEU A 33 24.22 56.30 5.09
C LEU A 33 25.35 56.24 6.13
N ARG A 34 26.05 55.10 6.24
CA ARG A 34 27.22 54.96 7.11
C ARG A 34 28.29 56.01 6.82
N ARG A 35 28.59 56.23 5.53
CA ARG A 35 29.60 57.21 5.10
C ARG A 35 29.20 58.64 5.46
N ASN A 36 27.92 58.99 5.26
CA ASN A 36 27.39 60.31 5.58
C ASN A 36 27.40 60.58 7.10
N ILE A 37 27.14 59.54 7.91
CA ILE A 37 27.23 59.65 9.37
C ILE A 37 28.66 59.90 9.79
N GLU A 38 29.64 59.16 9.26
CA GLU A 38 31.06 59.32 9.60
C GLU A 38 31.59 60.71 9.22
N GLU A 39 31.14 61.26 8.07
CA GLU A 39 31.51 62.61 7.64
C GLU A 39 30.99 63.69 8.61
N LYS A 40 29.75 63.55 9.09
CA LYS A 40 29.13 64.50 10.01
C LYS A 40 29.58 64.30 11.46
N PHE A 41 29.75 63.06 11.89
CA PHE A 41 30.03 62.67 13.27
C PHE A 41 31.15 61.64 13.31
N PRO A 42 32.41 62.07 13.14
CA PRO A 42 33.54 61.15 13.17
C PRO A 42 33.71 60.51 14.55
N SER A 43 34.17 59.26 14.58
CA SER A 43 34.56 58.52 15.80
C SER A 43 33.41 58.04 16.72
N HIS A 44 32.38 57.41 16.15
CA HIS A 44 31.32 56.71 16.91
C HIS A 44 31.31 55.19 16.66
N PRO A 45 32.17 54.43 17.37
CA PRO A 45 32.38 52.99 17.10
C PRO A 45 31.13 52.13 17.30
N ASP A 46 30.22 52.56 18.16
CA ASP A 46 28.94 51.90 18.43
C ASP A 46 27.94 52.05 17.27
N ILE A 47 27.91 53.18 16.58
CA ILE A 47 27.12 53.32 15.34
C ILE A 47 27.72 52.47 14.24
N ASP A 48 29.05 52.47 14.13
CA ASP A 48 29.76 51.70 13.13
C ASP A 48 29.52 50.18 13.26
N GLU A 49 29.56 49.68 14.50
CA GLU A 49 29.25 48.29 14.83
C GLU A 49 27.81 47.93 14.47
N ASN A 50 26.83 48.76 14.82
CA ASN A 50 25.42 48.52 14.52
C ASN A 50 25.15 48.53 13.01
N MET A 51 25.70 49.51 12.27
CA MET A 51 25.55 49.61 10.82
C MET A 51 26.20 48.43 10.09
N SER A 52 27.40 48.04 10.52
CA SER A 52 28.08 46.85 9.99
C SER A 52 27.30 45.57 10.31
N GLY A 53 26.72 45.49 11.51
CA GLY A 53 25.86 44.39 11.94
C GLY A 53 24.57 44.28 11.12
N ILE A 54 23.92 45.41 10.83
CA ILE A 54 22.75 45.46 9.92
C ILE A 54 23.14 44.96 8.53
N LYS A 55 24.26 45.44 7.98
CA LYS A 55 24.76 45.04 6.65
C LYS A 55 25.00 43.53 6.56
N LEU A 56 25.77 42.97 7.49
CA LEU A 56 26.06 41.53 7.55
C LEU A 56 24.79 40.68 7.66
N ARG A 57 23.78 41.19 8.35
CA ARG A 57 22.48 40.51 8.51
C ARG A 57 21.68 40.52 7.22
N ILE A 58 21.64 41.64 6.51
CA ILE A 58 20.95 41.75 5.21
C ILE A 58 21.63 40.86 4.16
N GLU A 59 22.95 40.76 4.19
CA GLU A 59 23.71 39.86 3.31
C GLU A 59 23.28 38.39 3.48
N LYS A 60 22.93 37.96 4.69
CA LYS A 60 22.45 36.60 4.98
C LYS A 60 21.03 36.33 4.45
N ILE A 61 20.23 37.36 4.15
CA ILE A 61 18.88 37.18 3.63
C ILE A 61 18.98 36.74 2.16
N ASN A 62 18.74 35.45 1.89
CA ASN A 62 18.88 34.86 0.55
C ASN A 62 17.57 34.33 -0.03
N ASN A 63 16.46 34.43 0.71
CA ASN A 63 15.17 33.92 0.29
C ASN A 63 14.29 35.06 -0.23
N ASN A 64 13.87 34.97 -1.48
CA ASN A 64 13.05 35.96 -2.18
C ASN A 64 11.69 36.23 -1.51
N LYS A 65 11.25 35.35 -0.60
CA LYS A 65 10.07 35.55 0.25
C LYS A 65 10.23 36.67 1.30
N HIS A 66 11.45 37.15 1.55
CA HIS A 66 11.71 38.27 2.45
C HIS A 66 11.69 39.64 1.76
N LEU A 67 11.10 39.74 0.56
CA LEU A 67 11.00 40.99 -0.19
C LEU A 67 10.43 42.15 0.64
N PHE A 68 9.35 41.89 1.39
CA PHE A 68 8.72 42.88 2.27
C PHE A 68 9.67 43.46 3.33
N ILE A 69 10.63 42.66 3.82
CA ILE A 69 11.62 43.13 4.79
C ILE A 69 12.61 44.06 4.11
N LEU A 70 13.05 43.73 2.90
CA LEU A 70 13.93 44.62 2.15
C LEU A 70 13.23 45.96 1.84
N GLU A 71 11.94 45.94 1.50
CA GLU A 71 11.14 47.17 1.31
C GLU A 71 11.05 47.99 2.60
N PHE A 72 10.76 47.34 3.73
CA PHE A 72 10.73 47.97 5.04
C PHE A 72 12.09 48.59 5.40
N LEU A 73 13.19 47.85 5.22
CA LEU A 73 14.54 48.32 5.50
C LEU A 73 14.89 49.52 4.62
N ASN A 74 14.62 49.44 3.31
CA ASN A 74 14.82 50.55 2.38
C ASN A 74 14.11 51.84 2.86
N ALA A 75 12.86 51.71 3.33
CA ALA A 75 12.11 52.84 3.87
C ALA A 75 12.72 53.39 5.18
N GLN A 76 13.16 52.52 6.09
CA GLN A 76 13.80 52.95 7.35
C GLN A 76 15.16 53.63 7.10
N ILE A 77 15.96 53.12 6.17
CA ILE A 77 17.24 53.73 5.78
C ILE A 77 17.00 55.11 5.16
N SER A 78 16.01 55.23 4.28
CA SER A 78 15.63 56.52 3.70
C SER A 78 15.21 57.53 4.78
N ASN A 79 14.44 57.09 5.79
CA ASN A 79 14.07 57.94 6.92
C ASN A 79 15.27 58.37 7.76
N LEU A 80 16.25 57.48 7.98
CA LEU A 80 17.49 57.80 8.68
C LEU A 80 18.33 58.83 7.91
N ASP A 81 18.39 58.73 6.59
CA ASP A 81 19.13 59.67 5.74
C ASP A 81 18.49 61.06 5.73
N ILE A 82 17.14 61.13 5.73
CA ILE A 82 16.39 62.37 5.91
C ILE A 82 16.66 62.99 7.30
N LEU A 83 16.64 62.16 8.36
CA LEU A 83 16.93 62.61 9.72
C LEU A 83 18.35 63.19 9.81
N LEU A 84 19.33 62.50 9.25
CA LEU A 84 20.73 62.94 9.18
C LEU A 84 20.89 64.25 8.42
N SER A 85 20.20 64.39 7.28
CA SER A 85 20.21 65.60 6.46
C SER A 85 19.66 66.82 7.21
N ASN A 86 18.63 66.61 8.03
CA ASN A 86 18.00 67.67 8.84
C ASN A 86 18.84 68.13 10.04
N ILE A 87 19.95 67.44 10.37
CA ILE A 87 20.86 67.90 11.43
C ILE A 87 21.70 69.06 10.89
N ASN A 88 21.35 70.27 11.32
CA ASN A 88 22.12 71.49 11.05
C ASN A 88 23.34 71.56 11.98
N MET A 89 24.54 71.51 11.40
CA MET A 89 25.80 71.54 12.15
C MET A 89 26.16 72.93 12.68
N ASP A 90 25.50 73.97 12.18
CA ASP A 90 25.67 75.35 12.65
C ASP A 90 24.69 75.70 13.80
N ALA A 91 23.86 74.74 14.21
CA ALA A 91 22.92 74.92 15.32
C ALA A 91 23.61 74.86 16.69
N ASP A 92 22.85 75.20 17.73
CA ASP A 92 23.29 75.07 19.11
C ASP A 92 23.76 73.63 19.44
N PRO A 93 24.93 73.45 20.10
CA PRO A 93 25.48 72.13 20.41
C PRO A 93 24.53 71.18 21.16
N MET A 94 23.62 71.69 22.01
CA MET A 94 22.63 70.83 22.65
C MET A 94 21.63 70.24 21.64
N LYS A 95 21.24 71.01 20.63
CA LYS A 95 20.32 70.56 19.58
C LYS A 95 20.98 69.50 18.68
N ILE A 96 22.25 69.69 18.33
CA ILE A 96 23.05 68.71 17.57
C ILE A 96 23.13 67.41 18.36
N ARG A 97 23.50 67.48 19.64
CA ARG A 97 23.61 66.30 20.51
C ARG A 97 22.28 65.56 20.65
N SER A 98 21.18 66.28 20.85
CA SER A 98 19.83 65.70 20.93
C SER A 98 19.46 64.96 19.65
N ASN A 99 19.65 65.59 18.49
CA ASN A 99 19.35 64.98 17.19
C ASN A 99 20.22 63.76 16.91
N PHE A 100 21.51 63.82 17.27
CA PHE A 100 22.42 62.69 17.16
C PHE A 100 22.00 61.51 18.05
N HIS A 101 21.56 61.76 19.28
CA HIS A 101 21.00 60.71 20.14
C HIS A 101 19.75 60.06 19.54
N ILE A 102 18.87 60.83 18.90
CA ILE A 102 17.68 60.30 18.19
C ILE A 102 18.12 59.41 17.03
N LEU A 103 19.07 59.87 16.22
CA LEU A 103 19.62 59.11 15.10
C LEU A 103 20.22 57.78 15.59
N LYS A 104 21.07 57.84 16.61
CA LYS A 104 21.69 56.66 17.24
C LYS A 104 20.64 55.68 17.72
N TYR A 105 19.62 56.14 18.44
CA TYR A 105 18.54 55.29 18.93
C TYR A 105 17.84 54.56 17.78
N ARG A 106 17.52 55.27 16.69
CA ARG A 106 16.88 54.66 15.51
C ARG A 106 17.75 53.62 14.82
N ILE A 107 19.06 53.82 14.77
CA ILE A 107 20.01 52.83 14.23
C ILE A 107 20.04 51.57 15.09
N VAL A 108 20.07 51.71 16.42
CA VAL A 108 20.01 50.58 17.35
C VAL A 108 18.68 49.82 17.19
N ASP A 109 17.56 50.53 17.11
CA ASP A 109 16.23 49.95 16.91
C ASP A 109 16.17 49.13 15.61
N LEU A 110 16.76 49.66 14.53
CA LEU A 110 16.86 48.98 13.24
C LEU A 110 17.76 47.74 13.31
N TYR A 111 18.87 47.82 14.05
CA TYR A 111 19.76 46.69 14.29
C TYR A 111 19.03 45.56 15.05
N ASP A 112 18.34 45.90 16.14
CA ASP A 112 17.60 44.93 16.94
C ASP A 112 16.44 44.31 16.15
N PHE A 113 15.75 45.10 15.32
CA PHE A 113 14.76 44.59 14.38
C PHE A 113 15.35 43.55 13.42
N CYS A 114 16.46 43.89 12.73
CA CYS A 114 17.14 42.97 11.82
C CYS A 114 17.57 41.69 12.51
N LYS A 115 18.09 41.80 13.73
CA LYS A 115 18.50 40.65 14.55
C LYS A 115 17.32 39.75 14.87
N ASN A 116 16.28 40.31 15.49
CA ASN A 116 15.12 39.55 15.92
C ASN A 116 14.39 38.91 14.73
N TYR A 117 14.28 39.62 13.61
CA TYR A 117 13.63 39.09 12.42
C TYR A 117 14.34 37.86 11.85
N ILE A 118 15.66 37.94 11.66
CA ILE A 118 16.44 36.83 11.09
C ILE A 118 16.41 35.63 12.03
N ASP A 119 16.66 35.85 13.32
CA ASP A 119 16.68 34.79 14.32
C ASP A 119 15.30 34.11 14.43
N PHE A 120 14.21 34.89 14.36
CA PHE A 120 12.84 34.37 14.35
C PHE A 120 12.51 33.62 13.05
N SER A 121 12.89 34.16 11.90
CA SER A 121 12.69 33.55 10.59
C SER A 121 13.36 32.20 10.51
N ASP A 122 14.63 32.11 10.91
CA ASP A 122 15.40 30.86 10.89
C ASP A 122 14.80 29.82 11.83
N LYS A 123 14.37 30.25 13.03
CA LYS A 123 13.72 29.37 14.01
C LYS A 123 12.39 28.82 13.48
N ILE A 124 11.51 29.69 12.97
CA ILE A 124 10.23 29.27 12.41
C ILE A 124 10.44 28.34 11.22
N LEU A 125 11.36 28.68 10.32
CA LEU A 125 11.61 27.87 9.14
C LEU A 125 12.09 26.47 9.55
N LYS A 126 12.99 26.37 10.54
CA LYS A 126 13.45 25.09 11.08
C LYS A 126 12.30 24.28 11.71
N GLU A 127 11.48 24.90 12.56
CA GLU A 127 10.35 24.23 13.22
C GLU A 127 9.28 23.80 12.22
N MET A 128 8.94 24.64 11.25
CA MET A 128 7.98 24.30 10.19
C MET A 128 8.49 23.17 9.31
N VAL A 129 9.75 23.22 8.87
CA VAL A 129 10.35 22.15 8.05
C VAL A 129 10.35 20.83 8.82
N GLN A 130 10.71 20.84 10.10
CA GLN A 130 10.69 19.64 10.93
C GLN A 130 9.28 19.07 11.08
N LYS A 131 8.29 19.92 11.37
CA LYS A 131 6.89 19.49 11.51
C LYS A 131 6.30 18.98 10.20
N LEU A 132 6.64 19.62 9.09
CA LEU A 132 6.22 19.18 7.76
C LEU A 132 6.85 17.83 7.39
N MET A 133 8.12 17.61 7.73
CA MET A 133 8.81 16.35 7.51
C MET A 133 8.17 15.20 8.30
N LEU A 134 7.86 15.43 9.59
CA LEU A 134 7.14 14.45 10.41
C LEU A 134 5.74 14.14 9.85
N THR A 135 4.99 15.18 9.48
CA THR A 135 3.64 15.01 8.90
C THR A 135 3.70 14.25 7.57
N HIS A 136 4.74 14.47 6.76
CA HIS A 136 4.93 13.76 5.51
C HIS A 136 5.23 12.27 5.74
N GLN A 137 6.08 11.95 6.71
CA GLN A 137 6.37 10.57 7.11
C GLN A 137 5.12 9.85 7.64
N ASP A 138 4.32 10.52 8.47
CA ASP A 138 3.07 9.97 8.98
C ASP A 138 2.08 9.69 7.83
N LEU A 139 1.95 10.64 6.89
CA LEU A 139 1.09 10.52 5.71
C LEU A 139 1.52 9.37 4.80
N GLU A 140 2.83 9.22 4.53
CA GLU A 140 3.36 8.09 3.76
C GLU A 140 3.01 6.76 4.43
N SER A 141 3.17 6.67 5.76
CA SER A 141 2.83 5.46 6.52
C SER A 141 1.33 5.12 6.46
N GLU A 142 0.47 6.14 6.44
CA GLU A 142 -0.98 5.96 6.38
C GLU A 142 -1.45 5.59 4.98
N ILE A 143 -0.86 6.19 3.94
CA ILE A 143 -1.07 5.80 2.54
C ILE A 143 -0.65 4.34 2.32
N GLU A 144 0.48 3.90 2.88
CA GLU A 144 0.93 2.51 2.79
C GLU A 144 -0.08 1.55 3.45
N LYS A 145 -0.59 1.89 4.64
CA LYS A 145 -1.64 1.11 5.33
C LYS A 145 -2.94 1.07 4.52
N PHE A 146 -3.34 2.19 3.93
CA PHE A 146 -4.52 2.27 3.08
C PHE A 146 -4.37 1.41 1.81
N GLY A 147 -3.17 1.42 1.20
CA GLY A 147 -2.81 0.53 0.10
C GLY A 147 -3.00 -0.94 0.46
N LYS A 148 -2.48 -1.36 1.63
CA LYS A 148 -2.69 -2.74 2.16
C LYS A 148 -4.17 -3.09 2.28
N LEU A 149 -4.96 -2.19 2.84
CA LEU A 149 -6.39 -2.42 3.05
C LEU A 149 -7.16 -2.55 1.72
N ASN A 150 -6.82 -1.70 0.74
CA ASN A 150 -7.43 -1.72 -0.57
C ASN A 150 -7.12 -3.00 -1.35
N ASP A 151 -5.89 -3.50 -1.27
CA ASP A 151 -5.50 -4.76 -1.91
C ASP A 151 -6.19 -5.97 -1.26
N ILE A 152 -6.33 -5.99 0.07
CA ILE A 152 -7.14 -6.99 0.78
C ILE A 152 -8.60 -6.91 0.33
N TYR A 153 -9.17 -5.70 0.24
CA TYR A 153 -10.57 -5.50 -0.15
C TYR A 153 -10.85 -5.95 -1.58
N LYS A 154 -9.96 -5.67 -2.54
CA LYS A 154 -10.09 -6.15 -3.93
C LYS A 154 -10.14 -7.67 -4.00
N ASN A 155 -9.30 -8.35 -3.20
CA ASN A 155 -9.24 -9.81 -3.15
C ASN A 155 -10.41 -10.44 -2.37
N TYR A 156 -11.09 -9.68 -1.51
CA TYR A 156 -12.21 -10.17 -0.69
C TYR A 156 -13.38 -10.69 -1.53
N LYS A 157 -13.73 -10.03 -2.65
CA LYS A 157 -14.79 -10.53 -3.56
C LYS A 157 -14.44 -11.91 -4.14
N THR A 158 -13.19 -12.12 -4.50
CA THR A 158 -12.72 -13.40 -5.04
C THR A 158 -12.70 -14.46 -3.95
N TYR A 159 -12.23 -14.12 -2.74
CA TYR A 159 -12.27 -14.98 -1.56
C TYR A 159 -13.68 -15.49 -1.25
N GLU A 160 -14.69 -14.62 -1.27
CA GLU A 160 -16.09 -14.97 -1.05
C GLU A 160 -16.60 -16.05 -2.03
N ILE A 161 -16.21 -15.94 -3.31
CA ILE A 161 -16.61 -16.89 -4.36
C ILE A 161 -16.06 -18.29 -4.04
N TYR A 162 -14.77 -18.39 -3.72
CA TYR A 162 -14.15 -19.67 -3.38
C TYR A 162 -14.66 -20.25 -2.06
N LYS A 163 -14.94 -19.42 -1.06
CA LYS A 163 -15.58 -19.85 0.19
C LYS A 163 -16.96 -20.45 -0.04
N LYS A 164 -17.78 -19.83 -0.90
CA LYS A 164 -19.10 -20.37 -1.29
C LYS A 164 -18.95 -21.69 -2.06
N ALA A 165 -17.96 -21.79 -2.93
CA ALA A 165 -17.68 -23.02 -3.69
C ALA A 165 -17.21 -24.18 -2.78
N GLU A 166 -16.30 -23.92 -1.83
CA GLU A 166 -15.82 -24.88 -0.84
C GLU A 166 -17.00 -25.47 -0.04
N PHE A 167 -17.88 -24.60 0.47
CA PHE A 167 -19.07 -25.03 1.20
C PHE A 167 -20.01 -25.89 0.34
N LYS A 168 -20.25 -25.49 -0.91
CA LYS A 168 -21.08 -26.24 -1.87
C LYS A 168 -20.52 -27.64 -2.12
N TYR A 169 -19.21 -27.77 -2.36
CA TYR A 169 -18.58 -29.06 -2.61
C TYR A 169 -18.52 -29.95 -1.36
N ARG A 170 -18.33 -29.35 -0.18
CA ARG A 170 -18.40 -30.07 1.10
C ARG A 170 -19.77 -30.69 1.32
N ILE A 171 -20.86 -29.95 1.09
CA ILE A 171 -22.22 -30.50 1.19
C ILE A 171 -22.41 -31.63 0.18
N ALA A 172 -22.03 -31.41 -1.08
CA ALA A 172 -22.17 -32.45 -2.11
C ALA A 172 -21.44 -33.75 -1.71
N TYR A 173 -20.21 -33.64 -1.21
CA TYR A 173 -19.45 -34.79 -0.68
C TYR A 173 -20.25 -35.57 0.38
N PHE A 174 -20.77 -34.89 1.39
CA PHE A 174 -21.56 -35.53 2.45
C PHE A 174 -22.84 -36.18 1.93
N VAL A 175 -23.52 -35.54 0.97
CA VAL A 175 -24.73 -36.09 0.34
C VAL A 175 -24.44 -37.40 -0.40
N TYR A 176 -23.39 -37.45 -1.22
CA TYR A 176 -23.03 -38.68 -1.95
C TYR A 176 -22.54 -39.80 -1.01
N LEU A 177 -21.82 -39.45 0.07
CA LEU A 177 -21.40 -40.42 1.07
C LEU A 177 -22.60 -40.98 1.84
N PHE A 178 -23.58 -40.13 2.17
CA PHE A 178 -24.84 -40.54 2.79
C PHE A 178 -25.64 -41.49 1.88
N PHE A 179 -25.76 -41.19 0.58
CA PHE A 179 -26.40 -42.10 -0.37
C PHE A 179 -25.66 -43.43 -0.53
N ALA A 180 -24.32 -43.43 -0.51
CA ALA A 180 -23.53 -44.65 -0.52
C ALA A 180 -23.82 -45.51 0.72
N PHE A 181 -23.88 -44.89 1.90
CA PHE A 181 -24.22 -45.57 3.15
C PHE A 181 -25.64 -46.17 3.12
N ILE A 182 -26.64 -45.40 2.68
CA ILE A 182 -28.01 -45.89 2.48
C ILE A 182 -28.02 -47.07 1.51
N GLY A 183 -27.29 -46.98 0.39
CA GLY A 183 -27.20 -48.06 -0.60
C GLY A 183 -26.66 -49.36 0.00
N ILE A 184 -25.64 -49.27 0.86
CA ILE A 184 -25.08 -50.43 1.58
C ILE A 184 -26.12 -51.01 2.56
N CYS A 185 -26.74 -50.17 3.40
CA CYS A 185 -27.76 -50.61 4.35
C CYS A 185 -28.95 -51.27 3.65
N PHE A 186 -29.43 -50.67 2.55
CA PHE A 186 -30.51 -51.20 1.75
C PHE A 186 -30.13 -52.54 1.11
N GLY A 187 -28.94 -52.64 0.50
CA GLY A 187 -28.45 -53.87 -0.09
C GLY A 187 -28.30 -55.02 0.92
N LEU A 188 -27.82 -54.72 2.14
CA LEU A 188 -27.70 -55.71 3.22
C LEU A 188 -29.07 -56.17 3.73
N ASN A 189 -29.99 -55.24 3.99
CA ASN A 189 -31.35 -55.56 4.43
C ASN A 189 -32.08 -56.40 3.37
N TRP A 190 -32.02 -55.97 2.11
CA TRP A 190 -32.63 -56.70 0.99
C TRP A 190 -32.05 -58.11 0.82
N SER A 191 -30.72 -58.27 0.98
CA SER A 191 -30.06 -59.58 0.94
C SER A 191 -30.54 -60.50 2.07
N MET A 192 -30.73 -59.96 3.28
CA MET A 192 -31.26 -60.72 4.43
C MET A 192 -32.73 -61.10 4.24
N ASP A 193 -33.54 -60.21 3.68
CA ASP A 193 -34.96 -60.47 3.40
C ASP A 193 -35.15 -61.52 2.29
N LEU A 194 -34.29 -61.52 1.27
CA LEU A 194 -34.26 -62.59 0.26
C LEU A 194 -33.91 -63.96 0.85
N ILE A 195 -33.00 -64.03 1.83
CA ILE A 195 -32.66 -65.30 2.48
C ILE A 195 -33.85 -65.81 3.29
N LYS A 196 -34.51 -64.94 4.06
CA LYS A 196 -35.69 -65.31 4.86
C LYS A 196 -36.87 -65.75 3.99
N SER A 197 -37.05 -65.10 2.84
CA SER A 197 -38.16 -65.40 1.93
C SER A 197 -37.88 -66.56 0.95
N LYS A 198 -36.63 -67.08 0.88
CA LYS A 198 -36.21 -68.16 -0.04
C LYS A 198 -37.23 -69.31 -0.16
N SER A 199 -37.76 -69.80 0.96
CA SER A 199 -38.74 -70.90 0.94
C SER A 199 -40.03 -70.53 0.22
N LYS A 200 -40.52 -69.29 0.36
CA LYS A 200 -41.74 -68.82 -0.32
C LYS A 200 -41.51 -68.65 -1.82
N TRP A 201 -40.36 -68.11 -2.22
CA TRP A 201 -40.02 -67.93 -3.63
C TRP A 201 -39.91 -69.26 -4.39
N ILE A 202 -39.36 -70.30 -3.77
CA ILE A 202 -39.23 -71.63 -4.40
C ILE A 202 -40.59 -72.36 -4.42
N THR A 203 -41.38 -72.27 -3.36
CA THR A 203 -42.63 -73.05 -3.23
C THR A 203 -43.84 -72.39 -3.89
N GLU A 204 -43.98 -71.05 -3.84
CA GLU A 204 -45.17 -70.35 -4.36
C GLU A 204 -44.99 -69.84 -5.80
N TYR A 205 -43.78 -69.43 -6.19
CA TYR A 205 -43.50 -68.88 -7.52
C TYR A 205 -42.85 -69.88 -8.48
N GLY A 206 -42.53 -71.10 -8.01
CA GLY A 206 -41.99 -72.18 -8.85
C GLY A 206 -40.62 -71.88 -9.46
N ILE A 207 -39.86 -70.95 -8.89
CA ILE A 207 -38.53 -70.56 -9.39
C ILE A 207 -37.51 -71.64 -9.05
N ASP A 208 -36.73 -72.07 -10.05
CA ASP A 208 -35.64 -73.02 -9.83
C ASP A 208 -34.54 -72.40 -8.94
N ILE A 209 -33.87 -73.24 -8.17
CA ILE A 209 -32.86 -72.81 -7.21
C ILE A 209 -31.70 -72.08 -7.89
N TYR A 210 -31.37 -72.44 -9.13
CA TYR A 210 -30.35 -71.79 -9.94
C TYR A 210 -30.73 -70.36 -10.34
N ASP A 211 -31.97 -70.14 -10.79
CA ASP A 211 -32.49 -68.82 -11.16
C ASP A 211 -32.54 -67.88 -9.95
N PHE A 212 -32.92 -68.39 -8.78
CA PHE A 212 -32.89 -67.64 -7.53
C PHE A 212 -31.49 -67.12 -7.19
N TRP A 213 -30.47 -67.97 -7.31
CA TRP A 213 -29.07 -67.57 -7.08
C TRP A 213 -28.57 -66.58 -8.14
N ALA A 214 -28.96 -66.76 -9.40
CA ALA A 214 -28.59 -65.82 -10.48
C ALA A 214 -29.16 -64.41 -10.24
N ILE A 215 -30.44 -64.29 -9.86
CA ILE A 215 -31.08 -63.01 -9.51
C ILE A 215 -30.37 -62.34 -8.33
N LYS A 216 -30.08 -63.12 -7.28
CA LYS A 216 -29.39 -62.61 -6.09
C LYS A 216 -28.00 -62.05 -6.42
N ILE A 217 -27.21 -62.80 -7.19
CA ILE A 217 -25.87 -62.37 -7.60
C ILE A 217 -25.94 -61.10 -8.45
N THR A 218 -26.87 -61.06 -9.43
CA THR A 218 -27.01 -59.92 -10.34
C THR A 218 -27.42 -58.65 -9.59
N ALA A 219 -28.33 -58.75 -8.64
CA ALA A 219 -28.74 -57.62 -7.82
C ALA A 219 -27.63 -57.14 -6.87
N ILE A 220 -26.81 -58.04 -6.31
CA ILE A 220 -25.61 -57.67 -5.56
C ILE A 220 -24.65 -56.86 -6.44
N PHE A 221 -24.43 -57.28 -7.68
CA PHE A 221 -23.62 -56.51 -8.62
C PHE A 221 -24.18 -55.11 -8.88
N ILE A 222 -25.50 -54.96 -9.07
CA ILE A 222 -26.15 -53.66 -9.26
C ILE A 222 -25.93 -52.75 -8.04
N VAL A 223 -26.10 -53.28 -6.82
CA VAL A 223 -25.86 -52.53 -5.58
C VAL A 223 -24.39 -52.11 -5.46
N ILE A 224 -23.45 -53.02 -5.73
CA ILE A 224 -22.01 -52.72 -5.69
C ILE A 224 -21.66 -51.64 -6.71
N THR A 225 -22.18 -51.72 -7.93
CA THR A 225 -21.94 -50.70 -8.98
C THR A 225 -22.52 -49.34 -8.58
N GLY A 226 -23.73 -49.30 -8.01
CA GLY A 226 -24.35 -48.07 -7.52
C GLY A 226 -23.55 -47.43 -6.38
N VAL A 227 -23.15 -48.21 -5.37
CA VAL A 227 -22.31 -47.74 -4.26
C VAL A 227 -20.95 -47.25 -4.77
N THR A 228 -20.34 -47.99 -5.70
CA THR A 228 -19.05 -47.62 -6.31
C THR A 228 -19.17 -46.30 -7.07
N PHE A 229 -20.27 -46.07 -7.78
CA PHE A 229 -20.53 -44.80 -8.46
C PHE A 229 -20.66 -43.65 -7.46
N CYS A 230 -21.44 -43.82 -6.39
CA CYS A 230 -21.58 -42.80 -5.34
C CYS A 230 -20.24 -42.48 -4.66
N LEU A 231 -19.40 -43.50 -4.39
CA LEU A 231 -18.07 -43.31 -3.82
C LEU A 231 -17.13 -42.56 -4.78
N LYS A 232 -17.14 -42.91 -6.08
CA LYS A 232 -16.37 -42.17 -7.09
C LYS A 232 -16.78 -40.70 -7.14
N GLN A 233 -18.09 -40.43 -7.09
CA GLN A 233 -18.62 -39.07 -7.10
C GLN A 233 -18.25 -38.31 -5.82
N ALA A 234 -18.30 -38.95 -4.65
CA ALA A 234 -17.85 -38.36 -3.39
C ALA A 234 -16.36 -37.96 -3.47
N ILE A 235 -15.48 -38.86 -3.92
CA ILE A 235 -14.04 -38.57 -4.09
C ILE A 235 -13.82 -37.39 -5.06
N HIS A 236 -14.60 -37.31 -6.15
CA HIS A 236 -14.53 -36.18 -7.08
C HIS A 236 -14.86 -34.85 -6.41
N TYR A 237 -15.94 -34.80 -5.62
CA TYR A 237 -16.32 -33.59 -4.89
C TYR A 237 -15.34 -33.25 -3.77
N GLN A 238 -14.73 -34.24 -3.12
CA GLN A 238 -13.66 -34.02 -2.14
C GLN A 238 -12.46 -33.33 -2.81
N LYS A 239 -12.01 -33.84 -3.97
CA LYS A 239 -10.92 -33.19 -4.74
C LYS A 239 -11.27 -31.76 -5.14
N LYS A 240 -12.51 -31.48 -5.55
CA LYS A 240 -12.97 -30.12 -5.86
C LYS A 240 -12.98 -29.21 -4.64
N LYS A 241 -13.39 -29.73 -3.48
CA LYS A 241 -13.38 -29.02 -2.20
C LYS A 241 -11.94 -28.66 -1.81
N ASP A 242 -11.02 -29.62 -1.81
CA ASP A 242 -9.64 -29.41 -1.39
C ASP A 242 -8.90 -28.42 -2.30
N LYS A 243 -9.16 -28.46 -3.62
CA LYS A 243 -8.65 -27.44 -4.55
C LYS A 243 -9.23 -26.05 -4.29
N ALA A 244 -10.54 -25.94 -4.04
CA ALA A 244 -11.17 -24.66 -3.71
C ALA A 244 -10.63 -24.07 -2.39
N GLU A 245 -10.40 -24.92 -1.40
CA GLU A 245 -9.78 -24.57 -0.12
C GLU A 245 -8.34 -24.08 -0.31
N GLN A 246 -7.54 -24.81 -1.09
CA GLN A 246 -6.18 -24.40 -1.44
C GLN A 246 -6.17 -23.04 -2.15
N THR A 247 -7.00 -22.85 -3.18
CA THR A 247 -7.08 -21.57 -3.91
C THR A 247 -7.56 -20.44 -2.99
N ARG A 248 -8.49 -20.71 -2.07
CA ARG A 248 -8.94 -19.73 -1.07
C ARG A 248 -7.79 -19.27 -0.17
N LEU A 249 -6.99 -20.21 0.35
CA LEU A 249 -5.83 -19.91 1.18
C LEU A 249 -4.73 -19.19 0.41
N GLU A 250 -4.49 -19.59 -0.84
CA GLU A 250 -3.52 -18.91 -1.73
C GLU A 250 -3.93 -17.46 -2.00
N LEU A 251 -5.21 -17.20 -2.28
CA LEU A 251 -5.73 -15.83 -2.48
C LEU A 251 -5.71 -14.98 -1.21
N GLU A 252 -5.89 -15.60 -0.04
CA GLU A 252 -5.78 -14.94 1.27
C GLU A 252 -4.32 -14.55 1.57
N ALA A 253 -3.35 -15.40 1.21
CA ALA A 253 -1.93 -15.13 1.39
C ALA A 253 -1.33 -14.22 0.31
N LEU A 254 -1.96 -14.12 -0.87
CA LEU A 254 -1.46 -13.40 -2.04
C LEU A 254 -1.13 -11.92 -1.78
N PRO A 255 -2.02 -11.08 -1.19
CA PRO A 255 -1.69 -9.66 -0.95
C PRO A 255 -0.51 -9.49 0.03
N THR A 256 -0.36 -10.37 1.00
CA THR A 256 0.79 -10.37 1.93
C THR A 256 2.09 -10.70 1.21
N TYR A 257 2.06 -11.67 0.28
CA TYR A 257 3.24 -12.06 -0.50
C TYR A 257 3.64 -11.00 -1.54
N MET A 258 2.65 -10.38 -2.20
CA MET A 258 2.88 -9.36 -3.24
C MET A 258 3.27 -7.99 -2.69
N PHE A 259 3.32 -7.82 -1.37
CA PHE A 259 3.49 -6.51 -0.74
C PHE A 259 4.82 -5.83 -1.13
N ASN A 260 5.93 -6.58 -1.13
CA ASN A 260 7.25 -6.05 -1.43
C ASN A 260 7.57 -5.99 -2.94
N PHE A 261 6.61 -6.36 -3.79
CA PHE A 261 6.81 -6.41 -5.23
C PHE A 261 6.54 -5.03 -5.86
N SER A 262 7.37 -4.64 -6.81
CA SER A 262 7.08 -3.49 -7.67
C SER A 262 5.85 -3.77 -8.54
N ASP A 263 5.14 -2.72 -8.97
CA ASP A 263 3.90 -2.89 -9.76
C ASP A 263 4.10 -3.67 -11.07
N LYS A 264 5.31 -3.61 -11.66
CA LYS A 264 5.67 -4.44 -12.82
C LYS A 264 5.73 -5.93 -12.46
N GLN A 265 6.35 -6.27 -11.34
CA GLN A 265 6.47 -7.66 -10.88
C GLN A 265 5.10 -8.19 -10.41
N LYS A 266 4.27 -7.36 -9.77
CA LYS A 266 2.89 -7.72 -9.44
C LYS A 266 2.10 -8.11 -10.69
N ASN A 267 2.20 -7.33 -11.77
CA ASN A 267 1.53 -7.61 -13.03
C ASN A 267 2.03 -8.90 -13.71
N GLU A 268 3.34 -9.21 -13.60
CA GLU A 268 3.88 -10.48 -14.08
C GLU A 268 3.30 -11.66 -13.31
N VAL A 269 3.22 -11.57 -11.98
CA VAL A 269 2.62 -12.66 -11.21
C VAL A 269 1.12 -12.76 -11.47
N TYR A 270 0.38 -11.65 -11.58
CA TYR A 270 -1.03 -11.71 -11.97
C TYR A 270 -1.21 -12.38 -13.34
N LYS A 271 -0.31 -12.14 -14.30
CA LYS A 271 -0.34 -12.80 -15.61
C LYS A 271 -0.10 -14.31 -15.50
N GLU A 272 0.85 -14.74 -14.67
CA GLU A 272 1.12 -16.15 -14.41
C GLU A 272 -0.06 -16.84 -13.68
N LEU A 273 -0.57 -16.22 -12.62
CA LEU A 273 -1.71 -16.72 -11.86
C LEU A 273 -2.98 -16.77 -12.73
N THR A 274 -3.14 -15.83 -13.67
CA THR A 274 -4.29 -15.84 -14.59
C THR A 274 -4.33 -17.14 -15.38
N GLY A 275 -3.18 -17.61 -15.91
CA GLY A 275 -3.12 -18.90 -16.62
C GLY A 275 -3.31 -20.13 -15.72
N LYS A 276 -2.99 -20.01 -14.43
CA LYS A 276 -3.15 -21.11 -13.46
C LYS A 276 -4.59 -21.25 -12.96
N TYR A 277 -5.32 -20.15 -12.77
CA TYR A 277 -6.66 -20.15 -12.17
C TYR A 277 -7.80 -19.90 -13.16
N PHE A 278 -7.54 -19.28 -14.32
CA PHE A 278 -8.57 -19.00 -15.33
C PHE A 278 -8.31 -19.80 -16.61
N GLY A 279 -9.33 -20.55 -17.05
CA GLY A 279 -9.31 -21.24 -18.36
C GLY A 279 -8.71 -22.66 -18.39
N ARG A 280 -8.43 -23.29 -17.24
CA ARG A 280 -8.07 -24.73 -17.21
C ARG A 280 -9.33 -25.61 -17.16
N ASP A 281 -9.47 -26.48 -18.15
CA ASP A 281 -10.52 -27.50 -18.17
C ASP A 281 -10.34 -28.49 -17.02
N PHE A 282 -11.41 -28.65 -16.25
CA PHE A 282 -11.43 -29.27 -14.93
C PHE A 282 -11.15 -30.78 -14.88
N ASP A 283 -10.95 -31.45 -16.03
CA ASP A 283 -11.12 -32.91 -16.12
C ASP A 283 -9.86 -33.75 -16.40
N ASN A 284 -8.74 -33.21 -16.91
CA ASN A 284 -7.65 -34.08 -17.40
C ASN A 284 -6.60 -34.51 -16.35
N GLU A 285 -6.19 -33.64 -15.41
CA GLU A 285 -5.10 -33.99 -14.47
C GLU A 285 -5.55 -34.99 -13.37
N GLY A 286 -6.81 -34.93 -12.94
CA GLY A 286 -7.33 -35.82 -11.90
C GLY A 286 -7.64 -37.25 -12.38
N TYR A 287 -8.01 -37.38 -13.66
CA TYR A 287 -8.27 -38.67 -14.31
C TYR A 287 -6.97 -39.41 -14.61
N GLN A 288 -5.90 -38.71 -15.01
CA GLN A 288 -4.58 -39.30 -15.24
C GLN A 288 -3.97 -39.86 -13.96
N ALA A 289 -3.94 -39.11 -12.85
CA ALA A 289 -3.40 -39.61 -11.58
C ALA A 289 -4.21 -40.79 -11.01
N MET A 290 -5.54 -40.80 -11.19
CA MET A 290 -6.37 -41.94 -10.79
C MET A 290 -6.18 -43.15 -11.72
N SER A 291 -6.02 -42.92 -13.03
CA SER A 291 -5.72 -43.94 -14.03
C SER A 291 -4.37 -44.60 -13.74
N ASP A 292 -3.35 -43.82 -13.36
CA ASP A 292 -2.02 -44.32 -13.04
C ASP A 292 -2.04 -45.20 -11.77
N VAL A 293 -2.73 -44.76 -10.71
CA VAL A 293 -2.90 -45.57 -9.49
C VAL A 293 -3.68 -46.86 -9.76
N ILE A 294 -4.74 -46.80 -10.59
CA ILE A 294 -5.50 -47.98 -10.98
C ILE A 294 -4.64 -48.92 -11.85
N GLN A 295 -3.84 -48.39 -12.77
CA GLN A 295 -2.91 -49.18 -13.59
C GLN A 295 -1.81 -49.82 -12.74
N GLU A 296 -1.30 -49.13 -11.72
CA GLU A 296 -0.33 -49.68 -10.77
C GLU A 296 -0.94 -50.79 -9.93
N GLN A 297 -2.18 -50.64 -9.44
CA GLN A 297 -2.89 -51.71 -8.75
C GLN A 297 -3.16 -52.92 -9.65
N ILE A 298 -3.59 -52.73 -10.90
CA ILE A 298 -3.79 -53.83 -11.86
C ILE A 298 -2.47 -54.54 -12.15
N LYS A 299 -1.36 -53.80 -12.30
CA LYS A 299 -0.01 -54.39 -12.46
C LYS A 299 0.42 -55.17 -11.23
N LEU A 300 0.16 -54.66 -10.02
CA LEU A 300 0.46 -55.35 -8.77
C LEU A 300 -0.37 -56.63 -8.63
N SER A 301 -1.69 -56.58 -8.89
CA SER A 301 -2.56 -57.75 -8.88
C SER A 301 -2.13 -58.80 -9.91
N ASN A 302 -1.74 -58.40 -11.11
CA ASN A 302 -1.23 -59.33 -12.13
C ASN A 302 0.13 -59.93 -11.76
N LYS A 303 1.02 -59.16 -11.13
CA LYS A 303 2.30 -59.70 -10.62
C LYS A 303 2.05 -60.72 -9.52
N VAL A 304 1.14 -60.46 -8.59
CA VAL A 304 0.79 -61.39 -7.52
C VAL A 304 0.16 -62.67 -8.07
N LEU A 305 -0.76 -62.57 -9.04
CA LEU A 305 -1.34 -63.73 -9.74
C LEU A 305 -0.29 -64.55 -10.49
N LYS A 306 0.61 -63.87 -11.20
CA LYS A 306 1.68 -64.54 -11.95
C LYS A 306 2.67 -65.25 -11.01
N SER A 307 3.08 -64.59 -9.91
CA SER A 307 3.93 -65.22 -8.89
C SER A 307 3.24 -66.33 -8.10
N ALA A 308 1.90 -66.33 -8.01
CA ALA A 308 1.13 -67.42 -7.42
C ALA A 308 0.98 -68.62 -8.38
N LEU A 309 0.90 -68.36 -9.70
CA LEU A 309 0.87 -69.40 -10.73
C LEU A 309 2.25 -70.03 -11.00
N GLU A 310 3.35 -69.27 -10.83
CA GLU A 310 4.73 -69.76 -10.96
C GLU A 310 5.22 -70.58 -9.75
N LYS A 311 4.47 -70.59 -8.64
CA LYS A 311 4.79 -71.34 -7.41
C LYS A 311 4.02 -72.67 -7.28
N LYS A 312 3.43 -73.17 -8.36
CA LYS A 312 2.71 -74.44 -8.41
C LYS A 312 3.37 -75.39 -9.40
#